data_AF-A0A482VV29-F1
#
_entry.id   AF-A0A482VV29-F1
#
_cell.length_a   1.000
_cell.length_b   1.000
_cell.length_c   1.000
_cell.angle_alpha   90.00
_cell.angle_beta   90.00
_cell.angle_gamma   90.00
#
_symmetry.space_group_name_H-M   'P 1'
#
loop_
_entity.id
_entity.type
_entity.pdbx_description
1 polymer ?
#
loop_
_entity_poly.entity_id
_entity_poly.type
_entity_poly.pdbx_seq_one_letter_code
_entity_poly.pdbx_strand_id
1 'polypeptide(L)'
;VVYTLEQKTFLVESYFRNGTKVDGVWTYSVQNCMEEFRTEFLEVVLVYRQFQETVSRCIKVFRETGNVTRKKGSRRPLKRTDETINSVEEIMENKPRTSIRRLA
;
A
#
# COMPACT_ATOMS: atom_id res chain seq x y z
N VAL A 1 -12.49 -12.04 3.50
CA VAL A 1 -11.43 -12.46 4.43
C VAL A 1 -10.43 -11.32 4.63
N VAL A 2 -9.97 -11.07 5.86
CA VAL A 2 -8.90 -10.10 6.11
C VAL A 2 -7.59 -10.86 6.23
N TYR A 3 -6.74 -10.78 5.20
CA TYR A 3 -5.43 -11.40 5.23
C TYR A 3 -4.47 -10.60 6.11
N THR A 4 -3.65 -11.32 6.89
CA THR A 4 -2.57 -10.75 7.70
C THR A 4 -1.48 -10.14 6.80
N LEU A 5 -0.54 -9.41 7.39
CA LEU A 5 0.62 -8.92 6.64
C LEU A 5 1.44 -10.07 6.06
N GLU A 6 1.78 -11.04 6.90
CA GLU A 6 2.51 -12.24 6.51
C GLU A 6 1.86 -12.97 5.32
N GLN A 7 0.55 -13.20 5.39
CA GLN A 7 -0.21 -13.83 4.30
C GLN A 7 -0.17 -12.99 3.01
N LYS A 8 -0.26 -11.65 3.10
CA LYS A 8 -0.16 -10.78 1.93
C LYS A 8 1.24 -10.76 1.34
N THR A 9 2.27 -10.81 2.18
CA THR A 9 3.66 -10.89 1.73
C THR A 9 3.88 -12.20 0.98
N PHE A 10 3.45 -13.31 1.58
CA PHE A 10 3.50 -14.61 0.93
C PHE A 10 2.77 -14.62 -0.42
N LEU A 11 1.57 -14.04 -0.51
CA LEU A 11 0.80 -13.96 -1.76
C LEU A 11 1.58 -13.26 -2.88
N VAL A 12 2.21 -12.13 -2.56
CA VAL A 12 2.99 -11.37 -3.55
C VAL A 12 4.22 -12.16 -3.98
N GLU A 13 4.96 -12.73 -3.03
CA GLU A 13 6.16 -13.53 -3.30
C GLU A 13 5.84 -14.77 -4.13
N SER A 14 4.87 -15.57 -3.69
CA SER A 14 4.42 -16.80 -4.36
C SER A 14 3.92 -16.51 -5.78
N TYR A 15 3.17 -15.42 -5.99
CA TYR A 15 2.68 -15.04 -7.32
C TYR A 15 3.84 -14.75 -8.28
N PHE A 16 4.86 -14.01 -7.86
CA PHE A 16 6.00 -13.69 -8.72
C PHE A 16 6.96 -14.87 -8.88
N ARG A 17 7.18 -15.67 -7.83
CA ARG A 17 8.00 -16.89 -7.85
C ARG A 17 7.47 -17.91 -8.83
N ASN A 18 6.15 -18.03 -8.94
CA ASN A 18 5.46 -18.91 -9.90
C ASN A 18 5.34 -18.32 -11.32
N GLY A 19 6.01 -17.19 -11.59
CA GLY A 19 6.08 -16.64 -12.93
C GLY A 19 6.81 -17.58 -13.87
N THR A 20 6.20 -17.87 -15.01
CA THR A 20 6.84 -18.57 -16.12
C THR A 20 7.11 -17.59 -17.26
N LYS A 21 8.20 -17.81 -18.00
CA LYS A 21 8.54 -16.97 -19.15
C LYS A 21 8.20 -17.72 -20.43
N VAL A 22 7.18 -17.25 -21.15
CA VAL A 22 6.70 -17.83 -22.41
C VAL A 22 6.92 -16.78 -23.50
N ASP A 23 7.69 -17.14 -24.54
CA ASP A 23 8.02 -16.23 -25.66
C ASP A 23 8.58 -14.87 -25.23
N GLY A 24 9.39 -14.85 -24.17
CA GLY A 24 9.96 -13.62 -23.64
C GLY A 24 9.06 -12.84 -22.68
N VAL A 25 7.78 -13.20 -22.58
CA VAL A 25 6.77 -12.54 -21.74
C VAL A 25 6.59 -13.32 -20.44
N TRP A 26 6.55 -12.62 -19.31
CA TRP A 26 6.22 -13.24 -18.02
C TRP A 26 4.72 -13.48 -17.89
N THR A 27 4.34 -14.73 -17.67
CA THR A 27 2.99 -15.18 -17.36
C THR A 27 2.92 -15.65 -15.92
N TYR A 28 1.86 -15.30 -15.21
CA TYR A 28 1.70 -15.61 -13.78
C TYR A 28 0.38 -16.34 -13.54
N SER A 29 0.40 -17.36 -12.67
CA SER A 29 -0.75 -18.20 -12.35
C SER A 29 -1.25 -17.92 -10.93
N VAL A 30 -2.48 -17.40 -10.81
CA VAL A 30 -3.17 -17.26 -9.51
C VAL A 30 -3.45 -18.63 -8.89
N GLN A 31 -3.68 -19.65 -9.72
CA GLN A 31 -3.96 -21.01 -9.27
C GLN A 31 -2.75 -21.61 -8.54
N ASN A 32 -1.55 -21.51 -9.11
CA ASN A 32 -0.34 -22.03 -8.47
C ASN A 32 -0.08 -21.32 -7.13
N CYS A 33 -0.28 -20.00 -7.10
CA CYS A 33 -0.19 -19.23 -5.87
C CYS A 33 -1.20 -19.68 -4.81
N MET A 34 -2.42 -20.04 -5.23
CA MET A 34 -3.46 -20.55 -4.33
C MET A 34 -3.11 -21.93 -3.75
N GLU A 35 -2.52 -22.81 -4.55
CA GLU A 35 -2.10 -24.15 -4.12
C GLU A 35 -0.96 -24.09 -3.10
N GLU A 36 0.05 -23.24 -3.35
CA GLU A 36 1.10 -22.96 -2.35
C GLU A 36 0.51 -22.33 -1.08
N PHE A 37 -0.39 -21.35 -1.22
CA PHE A 37 -1.01 -20.69 -0.07
C PHE A 37 -1.82 -21.67 0.80
N ARG A 38 -2.53 -22.61 0.18
CA ARG A 38 -3.27 -23.66 0.91
C ARG A 38 -2.34 -24.56 1.72
N THR A 39 -1.16 -24.84 1.17
CA THR A 39 -0.17 -25.71 1.82
C THR A 39 0.46 -25.01 3.02
N GLU A 40 0.74 -23.71 2.89
CA GLU A 40 1.34 -22.90 3.96
C GLU A 40 0.33 -22.52 5.06
N PHE A 41 -0.91 -22.18 4.69
CA PHE A 41 -1.93 -21.66 5.60
C PHE A 41 -3.19 -22.55 5.61
N LEU A 42 -3.05 -23.79 6.09
CA LEU A 42 -4.11 -24.81 6.12
C LEU A 42 -5.40 -24.38 6.84
N GLU A 43 -5.29 -23.47 7.81
CA GLU A 43 -6.43 -22.98 8.62
C GLU A 43 -7.29 -21.95 7.89
N VAL A 44 -6.83 -21.40 6.76
CA VAL A 44 -7.53 -20.34 6.04
C VAL A 44 -8.54 -20.93 5.06
N VAL A 45 -9.83 -20.67 5.29
CA VAL A 45 -10.88 -21.03 4.33
C VAL A 45 -10.77 -20.14 3.09
N LEU A 46 -10.43 -20.74 1.95
CA LEU A 46 -10.23 -20.04 0.69
C LEU A 46 -11.42 -20.19 -0.26
N VAL A 47 -11.98 -19.04 -0.66
CA VAL A 47 -12.90 -18.93 -1.79
C VAL A 47 -12.12 -18.36 -2.98
N TYR A 48 -12.03 -19.12 -4.07
CA TYR A 48 -11.17 -18.78 -5.23
C TYR A 48 -11.36 -17.34 -5.72
N ARG A 49 -12.61 -16.91 -5.91
CA ARG A 49 -12.91 -15.53 -6.36
C ARG A 49 -12.36 -14.46 -5.41
N GLN A 50 -12.55 -14.63 -4.10
CA GLN A 50 -12.06 -13.68 -3.09
C GLN A 50 -10.53 -13.69 -3.01
N PHE A 51 -9.93 -14.87 -3.17
CA PHE A 51 -8.48 -15.03 -3.22
C PHE A 51 -7.89 -14.32 -4.43
N GLN A 52 -8.45 -14.54 -5.62
CA GLN A 52 -8.04 -13.90 -6.86
C GLN A 52 -8.11 -12.37 -6.75
N GLU A 53 -9.25 -11.82 -6.28
CA GLU A 53 -9.42 -10.39 -6.06
C GLU A 53 -8.37 -9.83 -5.09
N THR A 54 -8.04 -10.58 -4.03
CA THR A 54 -7.00 -10.20 -3.06
C THR A 54 -5.62 -10.17 -3.69
N VAL A 55 -5.24 -11.22 -4.44
CA VAL A 55 -3.96 -11.29 -5.15
C VAL A 55 -3.85 -10.13 -6.12
N SER A 56 -4.86 -9.91 -6.98
CA SER A 56 -4.86 -8.78 -7.92
C SER A 56 -4.67 -7.44 -7.24
N ARG A 57 -5.32 -7.22 -6.09
CA ARG A 57 -5.15 -6.00 -5.30
C ARG A 57 -3.73 -5.86 -4.73
N CYS A 58 -3.16 -6.92 -4.16
CA CYS A 58 -1.83 -6.88 -3.57
C CYS A 58 -0.76 -6.64 -4.64
N ILE A 59 -0.87 -7.30 -5.80
CA ILE A 59 0.05 -7.10 -6.93
C ILE A 59 -0.06 -5.68 -7.48
N LYS A 60 -1.27 -5.13 -7.60
CA LYS A 60 -1.45 -3.73 -8.02
C LYS A 60 -0.72 -2.77 -7.08
N VAL A 61 -0.95 -2.89 -5.77
CA VAL A 61 -0.31 -2.02 -4.76
C VAL A 61 1.21 -2.19 -4.78
N PHE A 62 1.71 -3.42 -4.91
CA PHE A 62 3.13 -3.70 -4.96
C PHE A 62 3.79 -3.10 -6.21
N ARG A 63 3.17 -3.22 -7.38
CA ARG A 63 3.69 -2.60 -8.62
C ARG A 63 3.71 -1.08 -8.55
N GLU A 64 2.72 -0.47 -7.89
CA GLU A 64 2.63 0.98 -7.76
C GLU A 64 3.57 1.56 -6.69
N THR A 65 3.86 0.81 -5.62
CA THR A 65 4.51 1.38 -4.42
C THR A 65 5.76 0.63 -3.96
N GLY A 66 6.06 -0.55 -4.53
CA GLY A 66 7.07 -1.48 -4.03
C GLY A 66 6.75 -2.08 -2.66
N ASN A 67 5.55 -1.84 -2.12
CA ASN A 67 5.16 -2.25 -0.78
C ASN A 67 3.94 -3.17 -0.84
N VAL A 68 3.91 -4.17 0.05
CA VAL A 68 2.76 -5.06 0.25
C VAL A 68 1.72 -4.41 1.17
N THR A 69 2.18 -3.52 2.06
CA THR A 69 1.31 -2.73 2.93
C THR A 69 0.90 -1.44 2.27
N ARG A 70 -0.32 -0.99 2.61
CA ARG A 70 -0.67 0.41 2.41
C ARG A 70 0.26 1.24 3.29
N LYS A 71 0.95 2.24 2.70
CA LYS A 71 1.63 3.28 3.47
C LYS A 71 0.68 3.73 4.58
N LYS A 72 1.13 3.70 5.84
CA LYS A 72 0.35 4.18 6.98
C LYS A 72 -0.20 5.54 6.58
N GLY A 73 -1.53 5.68 6.55
CA GLY A 73 -2.17 6.88 6.03
C GLY A 73 -1.51 8.07 6.68
N SER A 74 -1.00 9.00 5.88
CA SER A 74 -0.50 10.27 6.39
C SER A 74 -1.72 10.99 6.95
N ARG A 75 -2.05 10.71 8.21
CA ARG A 75 -3.02 11.52 8.94
C ARG A 75 -2.60 12.96 8.73
N ARG A 76 -3.58 13.83 8.52
CA ARG A 76 -3.32 15.26 8.45
C ARG A 76 -2.46 15.63 9.66
N PRO A 77 -1.29 16.26 9.46
CA PRO A 77 -0.44 16.67 10.56
C PRO A 77 -1.26 17.47 11.57
N LEU A 78 -1.21 17.07 12.85
CA LEU A 78 -1.87 17.82 13.92
C LEU A 78 -1.12 19.12 14.23
N LYS A 79 0.18 19.14 13.95
CA LYS A 79 1.06 20.30 14.11
C LYS A 79 1.40 20.89 12.74
N ARG A 80 1.60 22.21 12.70
CA ARG A 80 2.07 22.93 11.51
C ARG A 80 3.46 22.45 11.11
N THR A 81 3.74 22.46 9.81
CA THR A 81 5.09 22.21 9.27
C THR A 81 5.97 23.45 9.48
N ASP A 82 7.29 23.25 9.49
CA ASP A 82 8.25 24.36 9.60
C ASP A 82 8.06 25.39 8.48
N GLU A 83 7.73 24.93 7.27
CA GLU A 83 7.34 25.79 6.14
C GLU A 83 6.16 26.70 6.49
N THR A 84 5.12 26.15 7.11
CA THR A 84 3.93 26.92 7.53
C THR A 84 4.29 27.92 8.64
N ILE A 85 5.19 27.55 9.55
CA ILE A 85 5.66 28.43 10.63
C ILE A 85 6.44 29.61 10.05
N ASN A 86 7.42 29.34 9.19
CA ASN A 86 8.25 30.35 8.54
C ASN A 86 7.41 31.34 7.71
N SER A 87 6.40 30.86 6.97
CA SER A 87 5.49 31.75 6.22
C SER A 87 4.66 32.66 7.13
N VAL A 88 4.24 32.16 8.31
CA VAL A 88 3.51 32.98 9.28
C VAL A 88 4.44 34.02 9.91
N GLU A 89 5.67 33.65 10.24
CA GLU A 89 6.69 34.58 10.76
C GLU A 89 6.97 35.71 9.75
N GLU A 90 7.17 35.38 8.47
CA GLU A 90 7.37 36.38 7.41
C GLU A 90 6.17 37.35 7.28
N ILE A 91 4.94 36.85 7.39
CA ILE A 91 3.74 37.70 7.35
C ILE A 91 3.65 38.58 8.61
N MET A 92 4.00 38.06 9.78
CA MET A 92 3.98 38.83 11.03
C MET A 92 5.03 39.95 11.02
N GLU A 93 6.21 39.69 10.45
CA GLU A 93 7.28 40.68 10.30
C GLU A 93 6.86 41.80 9.33
N ASN A 94 6.37 41.43 8.16
CA ASN A 94 6.04 42.40 7.11
C ASN A 94 4.68 43.10 7.31
N LYS A 95 3.71 42.41 7.94
CA LYS A 95 2.31 42.86 8.10
C LYS A 95 1.77 42.44 9.47
N PRO A 96 2.26 43.06 10.57
CA PRO A 96 1.94 42.63 11.94
C PRO A 96 0.46 42.77 12.32
N ARG A 97 -0.31 43.59 11.58
CA ARG A 97 -1.77 43.76 11.79
C ARG A 97 -2.63 42.72 11.08
N THR A 98 -2.02 41.71 10.45
CA THR A 98 -2.75 40.66 9.76
C THR A 98 -3.55 39.84 10.77
N SER A 99 -4.87 39.77 10.57
CA SER A 99 -5.74 38.96 11.43
C SER A 99 -5.31 37.49 11.42
N ILE A 100 -5.33 36.83 12.58
CA ILE A 100 -5.01 35.41 12.74
C ILE A 100 -5.82 34.51 11.79
N ARG A 101 -7.07 34.89 11.48
CA ARG A 101 -7.93 34.17 10.52
C ARG A 101 -7.33 34.10 9.10
N ARG A 102 -6.40 35.00 8.78
CA ARG A 102 -5.71 35.11 7.48
C ARG A 102 -4.31 34.48 7.51
N LEU A 103 -3.87 33.93 8.65
CA LEU A 103 -2.57 33.27 8.87
C LEU A 103 -2.70 31.73 8.89
N ALA A 104 -3.78 31.18 8.36
CA ALA A 104 -4.16 29.77 8.46
C ALA A 104 -4.13 29.05 7.12
#